data_AF-A0A4R4P0F6-F1
#
_entry.id   AF-A0A4R4P0F6-F1
#
_cell.length_a   1.000
_cell.length_b   1.000
_cell.length_c   1.000
_cell.angle_alpha   90.00
_cell.angle_beta   90.00
_cell.angle_gamma   90.00
#
_symmetry.space_group_name_H-M   'P 1'
#
loop_
_entity.id
_entity.type
_entity.pdbx_description
1 polymer ?
#
loop_
_entity_poly.entity_id
_entity_poly.type
_entity_poly.pdbx_seq_one_letter_code
_entity_poly.pdbx_strand_id
1 'polypeptide(L)' 'MPVEYLSAEQEGRYGRFATEPSPGELEQFFRLDTKALELARAKRRLATRLGWAVQWGTVRMLGTS' A
#
# COMPACT_ATOMS: atom_id res chain seq x y z
N MET A 1 19.45 -25.59 10.13
CA MET A 1 19.24 -25.57 8.66
C MET A 1 18.25 -24.44 8.37
N PRO A 2 18.63 -23.36 7.67
CA PRO A 2 17.66 -22.37 7.21
C PRO A 2 16.69 -23.05 6.24
N VAL A 3 15.40 -22.89 6.48
CA VAL A 3 14.36 -23.35 5.57
C VAL A 3 14.01 -22.15 4.70
N GLU A 4 14.26 -22.24 3.40
CA GLU A 4 13.69 -21.28 2.45
C GLU A 4 12.18 -21.51 2.39
N TYR A 5 11.43 -20.65 3.07
CA TYR A 5 9.96 -20.72 3.14
C TYR A 5 9.30 -20.20 1.86
N LEU A 6 10.00 -19.37 1.10
CA LEU A 6 9.52 -18.74 -0.12
C LEU A 6 10.45 -19.09 -1.27
N SER A 7 9.90 -19.33 -2.45
CA SER A 7 10.68 -19.36 -3.68
C SER A 7 11.18 -17.96 -4.04
N ALA A 8 12.24 -17.85 -4.85
CA ALA A 8 12.73 -16.56 -5.35
C ALA A 8 11.63 -15.73 -6.06
N GLU A 9 10.68 -16.41 -6.70
CA GLU A 9 9.51 -15.77 -7.31
C GLU A 9 8.55 -15.19 -6.25
N GLN A 10 8.31 -15.91 -5.16
CA GLN A 10 7.47 -15.44 -4.04
C GLN A 10 8.13 -14.29 -3.29
N GLU A 11 9.44 -14.34 -3.07
CA GLU A 11 10.20 -13.22 -2.52
C GLU A 11 10.12 -11.98 -3.42
N GLY A 12 10.27 -12.18 -4.74
CA GLY A 12 10.16 -11.11 -5.73
C GLY A 12 8.79 -10.40 -5.72
N ARG A 13 7.72 -11.13 -5.38
CA ARG A 13 6.35 -10.59 -5.28
C ARG A 13 5.99 -10.06 -3.90
N TYR A 14 6.73 -10.45 -2.86
CA TYR A 14 6.39 -10.06 -1.50
C TYR A 14 6.46 -8.54 -1.31
N GLY A 15 5.39 -7.96 -0.79
CA GLY A 15 5.29 -6.51 -0.56
C GLY A 15 5.15 -5.67 -1.83
N ARG A 16 4.86 -6.28 -2.99
CA ARG A 16 4.68 -5.57 -4.27
C ARG A 16 3.31 -5.85 -4.88
N PHE A 17 2.86 -4.92 -5.71
CA PHE A 17 1.74 -5.18 -6.61
C PHE A 17 2.14 -6.19 -7.68
N ALA A 18 1.18 -6.98 -8.16
CA ALA A 18 1.40 -7.96 -9.23
C ALA A 18 1.86 -7.29 -10.54
N THR A 19 1.35 -6.07 -10.78
CA THR A 19 1.75 -5.18 -11.88
C THR A 19 2.08 -3.82 -11.29
N GLU A 20 3.03 -3.10 -11.89
CA GLU A 20 3.36 -1.74 -11.49
C GLU A 20 2.13 -0.82 -11.71
N PRO A 21 1.68 -0.07 -10.68
CA PRO A 21 0.57 0.86 -10.83
C PRO A 21 0.89 1.92 -11.89
N SER A 22 -0.04 2.15 -12.80
CA SER A 22 0.07 3.24 -13.76
C SER A 22 -0.03 4.61 -13.06
N PRO A 23 0.46 5.69 -13.69
CA PRO A 23 0.31 7.04 -13.13
C PRO A 23 -1.15 7.43 -12.85
N GLY A 24 -2.09 6.97 -13.68
CA GLY A 24 -3.53 7.21 -13.46
C GLY A 24 -4.06 6.50 -12.22
N GLU A 25 -3.64 5.27 -11.97
CA GLU A 25 -4.01 4.53 -10.75
C GLU A 25 -3.38 5.16 -9.50
N LEU A 26 -2.14 5.65 -9.60
CA LEU A 26 -1.50 6.40 -8.50
C LEU A 26 -2.31 7.66 -8.15
N GLU A 27 -2.70 8.44 -9.15
CA GLU A 27 -3.50 9.64 -8.97
C GLU A 27 -4.89 9.34 -8.39
N GLN A 28 -5.49 8.22 -8.80
CA GLN A 28 -6.83 7.80 -8.36
C GLN A 28 -6.85 7.24 -6.93
N PHE A 29 -5.86 6.43 -6.56
CA PHE A 29 -5.90 5.63 -5.32
C PHE A 29 -4.92 6.10 -4.24
N PHE A 30 -3.82 6.74 -4.63
CA PHE A 30 -2.77 7.17 -3.70
C PHE A 30 -2.73 8.68 -3.47
N ARG A 31 -3.57 9.46 -4.16
CA ARG A 31 -3.81 10.85 -3.78
C ARG A 31 -4.74 10.91 -2.58
N LEU A 32 -4.23 11.45 -1.47
CA LEU A 32 -5.04 11.64 -0.27
C LEU A 32 -5.96 12.85 -0.45
N ASP A 33 -7.25 12.58 -0.58
CA ASP A 33 -8.28 13.60 -0.45
C ASP A 33 -8.35 14.15 1.00
N THR A 34 -9.15 15.20 1.21
CA THR A 34 -9.31 15.83 2.53
C THR A 34 -9.70 14.82 3.62
N LYS A 35 -10.60 13.88 3.31
CA LYS A 35 -11.06 12.86 4.25
C LYS A 35 -9.93 11.87 4.60
N ALA A 36 -9.15 11.44 3.61
CA ALA A 36 -8.01 10.57 3.81
C ALA A 36 -6.92 11.26 4.66
N LEU A 37 -6.69 12.55 4.44
CA LEU A 37 -5.76 13.35 5.26
C LEU A 37 -6.21 13.45 6.72
N GLU A 38 -7.50 13.67 6.97
CA GLU A 38 -8.05 13.68 8.34
C GLU A 38 -7.88 12.33 9.03
N LEU A 39 -8.21 11.23 8.35
CA LEU A 39 -8.05 9.88 8.89
C LEU A 39 -6.57 9.53 9.16
N ALA A 40 -5.65 9.97 8.29
CA ALA A 40 -4.22 9.79 8.49
C ALA A 40 -3.72 10.61 9.69
N ARG A 41 -4.16 11.87 9.82
CA ARG A 41 -3.79 12.76 10.94
C ARG A 41 -4.27 12.24 12.30
N ALA A 42 -5.42 11.56 12.31
CA ALA A 42 -5.96 10.92 13.51
C ALA A 42 -5.10 9.77 14.06
N LYS A 43 -4.10 9.26 13.32
CA LYS A 43 -3.20 8.22 13.85
C LYS A 43 -2.23 8.79 14.88
N ARG A 44 -2.14 8.10 16.02
CA ARG A 44 -1.42 8.52 17.23
C ARG A 44 0.08 8.76 17.01
N ARG A 45 0.74 7.94 16.18
CA ARG A 45 2.19 8.03 15.93
C ARG A 45 2.44 8.56 14.53
N LEU A 46 3.40 9.49 14.38
CA LEU A 46 3.80 10.02 13.08
C LEU A 46 4.19 8.90 12.11
N ALA A 47 4.99 7.92 12.58
CA ALA A 47 5.40 6.76 11.80
C ALA A 47 4.23 5.92 11.25
N THR A 48 3.10 5.88 11.97
CA THR A 48 1.92 5.12 11.53
C THR A 48 1.05 5.88 10.53
N ARG A 49 1.23 7.20 10.37
CA ARG A 49 0.43 8.00 9.44
C ARG A 49 0.73 7.64 7.99
N LEU A 50 2.02 7.57 7.65
CA LEU A 50 2.47 7.19 6.32
C LEU A 50 2.08 5.74 6.00
N GLY A 51 2.36 4.81 6.92
CA GLY A 51 1.98 3.40 6.73
C GLY A 51 0.48 3.22 6.53
N TRP A 52 -0.34 3.93 7.31
CA TRP A 52 -1.79 3.90 7.13
C TRP A 52 -2.23 4.49 5.79
N ALA A 53 -1.64 5.61 5.36
CA ALA A 53 -1.96 6.23 4.07
C ALA A 53 -1.66 5.30 2.89
N VAL A 54 -0.51 4.64 2.91
CA VAL A 54 -0.12 3.65 1.89
C VAL A 54 -1.10 2.48 1.89
N GLN A 55 -1.40 1.89 3.06
CA GLN A 55 -2.35 0.78 3.18
C GLN A 55 -3.76 1.16 2.72
N TRP A 56 -4.21 2.38 3.03
CA TRP A 56 -5.52 2.87 2.60
C TRP A 56 -5.62 2.95 1.07
N GLY A 57 -4.58 3.47 0.40
CA GLY A 57 -4.51 3.47 -1.06
C GLY A 57 -4.47 2.06 -1.64
N THR A 58 -3.66 1.17 -1.05
CA THR A 58 -3.58 -0.24 -1.46
C THR A 58 -4.92 -0.96 -1.40
N VAL A 59 -5.68 -0.83 -0.30
CA VAL A 59 -6.99 -1.48 -0.16
C VAL A 59 -7.97 -0.96 -1.21
N ARG A 60 -7.95 0.35 -1.51
CA ARG A 60 -8.81 0.94 -2.55
C ARG A 60 -8.47 0.42 -3.94
N MET A 61 -7.18 0.38 -4.29
CA MET A 61 -6.71 -0.12 -5.58
C MET A 61 -7.05 -1.61 -5.77
N LEU A 62 -6.77 -2.45 -4.77
CA LEU A 62 -7.07 -3.89 -4.84
C LEU A 62 -8.57 -4.21 -4.81
N GLY A 63 -9.38 -3.37 -4.15
CA GLY A 63 -10.84 -3.54 -4.10
C GLY A 63 -11.59 -3.04 -5.34
N THR A 64 -10.89 -2.47 -6.32
CA THR A 64 -11.45 -2.03 -7.62
C THR A 64 -10.95 -2.85 -8.82
N SER A 65 -10.08 -3.84 -8.58
CA SER A 65 -9.62 -4.80 -9.60
C SER A 65 -10.61 -5.94 -9.82
#